data_AF-A0A355S2A3-F1
#
_entry.id   AF-A0A355S2A3-F1
#
_cell.length_a   1.000
_cell.length_b   1.000
_cell.length_c   1.000
_cell.angle_alpha   90.00
_cell.angle_beta   90.00
_cell.angle_gamma   90.00
#
_symmetry.space_group_name_H-M   'P 1'
#
loop_
_entity.id
_entity.type
_entity.pdbx_description
1 polymer ?
#
loop_
_entity_poly.entity_id
_entity_poly.type
_entity_poly.pdbx_seq_one_letter_code
_entity_poly.pdbx_strand_id
1 'polypeptide(L)'
;GYVEGAENSRKSFYAIYGGLLFIGLFLGLLFIMATVLIIYYKQIAEGYDDRERFKIMQKVGMSHSEVKKSIHSQVMAVFFLPLVMAVVHLAFAFKMIIKMLAVLHLTNVSLFAEYTAVTIIVFAVLYAIVYNLTARTYYSIVS
;
A
#
# COMPACT_ATOMS: atom_id res chain seq x y z
N GLY A 1 24.71 -0.04 41.77
CA GLY A 1 25.83 -0.73 41.10
C GLY A 1 25.36 -1.53 39.89
N TYR A 2 25.42 -2.87 39.94
CA TYR A 2 25.07 -3.75 38.80
C TYR A 2 23.56 -3.81 38.51
N VAL A 3 22.74 -3.80 39.56
CA VAL A 3 21.27 -3.85 39.45
C VAL A 3 20.71 -2.57 38.81
N GLU A 4 21.24 -1.40 39.16
CA GLU A 4 20.88 -0.11 38.52
C GLU A 4 21.30 -0.05 37.05
N GLY A 5 22.47 -0.62 36.68
CA GLY A 5 22.92 -0.68 35.29
C GLY A 5 21.99 -1.53 34.40
N ALA A 6 21.56 -2.68 34.91
CA ALA A 6 20.61 -3.55 34.22
C ALA A 6 19.20 -2.91 34.13
N GLU A 7 18.75 -2.24 35.19
CA GLU A 7 17.45 -1.55 35.20
C GLU A 7 17.42 -0.36 34.23
N ASN A 8 18.48 0.45 34.21
CA ASN A 8 18.61 1.57 33.28
C ASN A 8 18.71 1.09 31.83
N SER A 9 19.48 0.04 31.56
CA SER A 9 19.55 -0.56 30.21
C SER A 9 18.19 -1.05 29.73
N ARG A 10 17.40 -1.68 30.63
CA ARG A 10 16.04 -2.12 30.32
C ARG A 10 15.09 -0.95 30.05
N LYS A 11 15.14 0.12 30.84
CA LYS A 11 14.36 1.35 30.61
C LYS A 11 14.71 1.99 29.26
N SER A 12 15.99 2.12 28.94
CA SER A 12 16.46 2.66 27.66
C SER A 12 16.04 1.78 26.48
N PHE A 13 16.09 0.46 26.63
CA PHE A 13 15.61 -0.49 25.62
C PHE A 13 14.10 -0.27 25.35
N TYR A 14 13.25 -0.31 26.37
CA TYR A 14 11.81 -0.10 26.18
C TYR A 14 11.48 1.27 25.60
N ALA A 15 12.20 2.32 26.00
CA ALA A 15 11.98 3.67 25.47
C ALA A 15 12.27 3.75 23.96
N ILE A 16 13.43 3.25 23.51
CA ILE A 16 13.84 3.34 22.10
C ILE A 16 13.00 2.39 21.22
N TYR A 17 12.95 1.10 21.56
CA TYR A 17 12.23 0.11 20.75
C TYR A 17 10.72 0.32 20.80
N GLY A 18 10.17 0.69 21.96
CA GLY A 18 8.76 1.03 22.10
C GLY A 18 8.38 2.27 21.28
N GLY A 19 9.22 3.32 21.30
CA GLY A 19 9.04 4.51 20.46
C GLY A 19 9.07 4.19 18.96
N LEU A 20 10.05 3.40 18.52
CA LEU A 20 10.17 2.98 17.12
C LEU A 20 8.97 2.13 16.67
N LEU A 21 8.53 1.18 17.50
CA LEU A 21 7.34 0.36 17.20
C LEU A 21 6.07 1.20 17.13
N PHE A 22 5.88 2.13 18.07
CA PHE A 22 4.74 3.04 18.05
C PHE A 22 4.71 3.87 16.76
N ILE A 23 5.84 4.52 16.41
CA ILE A 23 5.93 5.33 15.19
C ILE A 23 5.69 4.48 13.95
N GLY A 24 6.28 3.28 13.87
CA GLY A 24 6.10 2.37 12.75
C GLY A 24 4.65 1.93 12.55
N LEU A 25 3.98 1.50 13.64
CA LEU A 25 2.58 1.10 13.60
C LEU A 25 1.64 2.27 13.30
N PHE A 26 1.87 3.42 13.94
CA PHE A 26 1.06 4.62 13.74
C PHE A 26 1.15 5.12 12.29
N LEU A 27 2.37 5.29 11.77
CA LEU A 27 2.57 5.71 10.38
C LEU A 27 2.07 4.65 9.39
N GLY A 28 2.27 3.37 9.69
CA GLY A 28 1.75 2.27 8.86
C GLY A 28 0.23 2.33 8.71
N LEU A 29 -0.49 2.45 9.83
CA LEU A 29 -1.95 2.60 9.83
C LEU A 29 -2.40 3.87 9.12
N LEU A 30 -1.73 5.00 9.37
CA LEU A 30 -2.04 6.27 8.74
C LEU A 30 -1.87 6.19 7.22
N PHE A 31 -0.80 5.59 6.72
CA PHE A 31 -0.58 5.42 5.27
C PHE A 31 -1.55 4.41 4.65
N ILE A 32 -1.94 3.35 5.36
CA ILE A 32 -2.98 2.43 4.89
C ILE A 32 -4.31 3.19 4.75
N MET A 33 -4.72 3.95 5.76
CA MET A 33 -5.94 4.76 5.71
C MET A 33 -5.90 5.79 4.57
N ALA A 34 -4.79 6.51 4.41
CA ALA A 34 -4.60 7.44 3.32
C ALA A 34 -4.71 6.75 1.95
N THR A 35 -4.09 5.57 1.81
CA THR A 35 -4.17 4.77 0.58
C THR A 35 -5.61 4.37 0.26
N VAL A 36 -6.37 3.92 1.27
CA VAL A 36 -7.80 3.58 1.09
C VAL A 36 -8.61 4.79 0.63
N LEU A 37 -8.44 5.94 1.27
CA LEU A 37 -9.14 7.17 0.91
C LEU A 37 -8.81 7.59 -0.51
N ILE A 38 -7.52 7.65 -0.87
CA ILE A 38 -7.08 8.04 -2.21
C ILE A 38 -7.68 7.11 -3.27
N ILE A 39 -7.63 5.79 -3.05
CA ILE A 39 -8.20 4.80 -3.97
C ILE A 39 -9.72 4.98 -4.11
N TYR A 40 -10.42 5.14 -3.00
CA TYR A 40 -11.87 5.33 -2.98
C TYR A 40 -12.29 6.59 -3.75
N TYR A 41 -11.67 7.73 -3.45
CA TYR A 41 -11.98 8.98 -4.16
C TYR A 41 -11.66 8.91 -5.64
N LYS A 42 -10.53 8.28 -5.99
CA LYS A 42 -10.15 8.07 -7.39
C LYS A 42 -11.19 7.25 -8.14
N GLN A 43 -11.63 6.12 -7.57
CA GLN A 43 -12.64 5.25 -8.19
C GLN A 43 -13.99 5.96 -8.37
N ILE A 44 -14.38 6.81 -7.42
CA ILE A 44 -15.59 7.62 -7.56
C ILE A 44 -15.44 8.64 -8.68
N ALA A 45 -14.36 9.42 -8.68
CA ALA A 45 -14.13 10.47 -9.66
C ALA A 45 -14.06 9.89 -11.09
N GLU A 46 -13.23 8.85 -11.29
CA GLU A 46 -13.12 8.17 -12.58
C GLU A 46 -14.45 7.52 -12.99
N GLY A 47 -15.19 6.92 -12.04
CA GLY A 47 -16.48 6.31 -12.33
C GLY A 47 -17.53 7.30 -12.87
N TYR A 48 -17.58 8.51 -12.34
CA TYR A 48 -18.50 9.54 -12.84
C TYR A 48 -18.07 10.09 -14.21
N ASP A 49 -16.79 10.39 -14.40
CA ASP A 49 -16.25 10.90 -15.67
C ASP A 49 -16.42 9.88 -16.81
N ASP A 50 -16.11 8.61 -16.52
CA ASP A 50 -16.20 7.53 -17.49
C ASP A 50 -17.65 7.23 -17.90
N ARG A 51 -18.62 7.37 -16.98
CA ARG A 51 -20.04 7.15 -17.27
C ARG A 51 -20.53 7.99 -18.44
N GLU A 52 -20.13 9.27 -18.51
CA GLU A 52 -20.51 10.15 -19.61
C GLU A 52 -19.82 9.76 -20.92
N ARG A 53 -18.51 9.48 -20.86
CA ARG A 53 -17.73 9.02 -22.03
C ARG A 53 -18.28 7.73 -22.62
N PHE A 54 -18.64 6.76 -21.79
CA PHE A 54 -19.20 5.49 -22.25
C PHE A 54 -20.56 5.64 -22.93
N LYS A 55 -21.41 6.55 -22.45
CA LYS A 55 -22.68 6.88 -23.13
C LYS A 55 -22.44 7.45 -24.54
N ILE A 56 -21.43 8.30 -24.71
CA ILE A 56 -21.05 8.84 -26.03
C ILE A 56 -20.54 7.71 -26.93
N MET A 57 -19.66 6.86 -26.41
CA MET A 57 -19.09 5.73 -27.15
C MET A 57 -20.14 4.71 -27.62
N GLN A 58 -21.19 4.48 -26.84
CA GLN A 58 -22.34 3.65 -27.26
C GLN A 58 -23.12 4.28 -28.43
N LYS A 59 -23.29 5.61 -28.42
CA LYS A 59 -23.98 6.32 -29.53
C LYS A 59 -23.23 6.24 -30.85
N VAL A 60 -21.91 6.05 -30.83
CA VAL A 60 -21.07 5.88 -32.03
C VAL A 60 -20.81 4.41 -32.39
N GLY A 61 -21.50 3.46 -31.75
CA GLY A 61 -21.54 2.06 -32.17
C GLY A 61 -20.83 1.04 -31.28
N MET A 62 -20.29 1.45 -30.13
CA MET A 62 -19.65 0.51 -29.20
C MET A 62 -20.68 -0.33 -28.44
N SER A 63 -20.50 -1.65 -28.40
CA SER A 63 -21.36 -2.54 -27.62
C SER A 63 -21.10 -2.40 -26.10
N HIS A 64 -22.10 -2.73 -25.28
CA HIS A 64 -21.94 -2.77 -23.82
C HIS A 64 -20.79 -3.70 -23.35
N SER A 65 -20.50 -4.76 -24.11
CA SER A 65 -19.43 -5.72 -23.81
C SER A 65 -18.03 -5.11 -24.00
N GLU A 66 -17.85 -4.33 -25.06
CA GLU A 66 -16.60 -3.63 -25.38
C GLU A 66 -16.32 -2.50 -24.40
N VAL A 67 -17.38 -1.78 -23.99
CA VAL A 67 -17.33 -0.80 -22.90
C VAL A 67 -16.79 -1.44 -21.62
N LYS A 68 -17.42 -2.52 -21.16
CA LYS A 68 -17.04 -3.19 -19.90
C LYS A 68 -15.62 -3.76 -19.95
N LYS A 69 -15.18 -4.29 -21.09
CA LYS A 69 -13.82 -4.81 -21.28
C LYS A 69 -12.78 -3.69 -21.22
N SER A 70 -13.05 -2.56 -21.86
CA SER A 70 -12.16 -1.39 -21.88
C SER A 70 -11.99 -0.80 -20.48
N ILE A 71 -13.10 -0.64 -19.74
CA ILE A 71 -13.11 -0.24 -18.32
C ILE A 71 -12.19 -1.13 -17.50
N HIS A 72 -12.41 -2.44 -17.57
CA HIS A 72 -11.70 -3.39 -16.73
C HIS A 72 -10.18 -3.33 -16.98
N SER A 73 -9.77 -3.25 -18.25
CA SER A 73 -8.36 -3.15 -18.61
C SER A 73 -7.72 -1.85 -18.11
N GLN A 74 -8.40 -0.71 -18.27
CA GLN A 74 -7.91 0.59 -17.84
C GLN A 74 -7.76 0.64 -16.31
N VAL A 75 -8.82 0.27 -15.60
CA VAL A 75 -8.83 0.23 -14.14
C VAL A 75 -7.73 -0.71 -13.64
N MET A 76 -7.57 -1.92 -14.20
CA MET A 76 -6.54 -2.84 -13.73
C MET A 76 -5.11 -2.32 -13.94
N ALA A 77 -4.81 -1.72 -15.09
CA ALA A 77 -3.48 -1.18 -15.36
C ALA A 77 -3.13 -0.02 -14.42
N VAL A 78 -4.08 0.90 -14.19
CA VAL A 78 -3.88 2.08 -13.34
C VAL A 78 -3.71 1.69 -11.86
N PHE A 79 -4.25 0.55 -11.44
CA PHE A 79 -4.15 0.04 -10.06
C PHE A 79 -2.92 -0.83 -9.79
N PHE A 80 -2.50 -1.67 -10.72
CA PHE A 80 -1.31 -2.51 -10.50
C PHE A 80 0.00 -1.70 -10.55
N LEU A 81 0.04 -0.65 -11.36
CA LEU A 81 1.25 0.15 -11.55
C LEU A 81 1.78 0.76 -10.23
N PRO A 82 0.96 1.39 -9.36
CA PRO A 82 1.41 1.86 -8.05
C PRO A 82 1.98 0.75 -7.16
N LEU A 83 1.36 -0.43 -7.13
CA LEU A 83 1.82 -1.55 -6.30
C LEU A 83 3.20 -2.05 -6.76
N VAL A 84 3.38 -2.22 -8.07
CA VAL A 84 4.68 -2.60 -8.65
C VAL A 84 5.74 -1.54 -8.34
N MET A 85 5.40 -0.25 -8.51
CA MET A 85 6.32 0.83 -8.20
C MET A 85 6.71 0.88 -6.72
N ALA A 86 5.79 0.58 -5.80
CA ALA A 86 6.10 0.51 -4.37
C ALA A 86 7.11 -0.61 -4.06
N VAL A 87 6.93 -1.79 -4.66
CA VAL A 87 7.86 -2.93 -4.49
C VAL A 87 9.23 -2.61 -5.08
N VAL A 88 9.27 -2.02 -6.28
CA VAL A 88 10.53 -1.59 -6.92
C VAL A 88 11.23 -0.54 -6.06
N HIS A 89 10.52 0.49 -5.61
CA HIS A 89 11.06 1.53 -4.74
C HIS A 89 11.64 0.95 -3.45
N LEU A 90 10.92 0.02 -2.81
CA LEU A 90 11.37 -0.68 -1.61
C LEU A 90 12.62 -1.53 -1.88
N ALA A 91 12.71 -2.20 -3.03
CA ALA A 91 13.89 -2.99 -3.39
C ALA A 91 15.16 -2.12 -3.49
N PHE A 92 15.04 -0.90 -4.04
CA PHE A 92 16.15 0.06 -4.05
C PHE A 92 16.45 0.60 -2.64
N ALA A 93 15.41 0.94 -1.87
CA ALA A 93 15.54 1.45 -0.51
C ALA A 93 16.12 0.41 0.47
N PHE A 94 15.93 -0.89 0.22
CA PHE A 94 16.36 -1.97 1.12
C PHE A 94 17.85 -1.88 1.48
N LYS A 95 18.72 -1.54 0.52
CA LYS A 95 20.16 -1.34 0.77
C LYS A 95 20.43 -0.23 1.79
N MET A 96 19.67 0.86 1.74
CA MET A 96 19.77 1.96 2.70
C MET A 96 19.22 1.54 4.07
N ILE A 97 18.08 0.85 4.09
CA ILE A 97 17.43 0.36 5.31
C ILE A 97 18.38 -0.55 6.09
N ILE A 98 19.05 -1.51 5.43
CA ILE A 98 20.03 -2.38 6.08
C ILE A 98 21.19 -1.58 6.70
N LYS A 99 21.69 -0.54 6.03
CA LYS A 99 22.73 0.34 6.59
C LYS A 99 22.24 1.10 7.81
N MET A 100 20.99 1.59 7.81
CA MET A 100 20.40 2.26 8.98
C MET A 100 20.21 1.29 10.14
N LEU A 101 19.76 0.07 9.88
CA LEU A 101 19.60 -0.97 10.90
C LEU A 101 20.95 -1.37 11.51
N ALA A 102 22.02 -1.43 10.71
CA ALA A 102 23.36 -1.72 11.22
C ALA A 102 23.85 -0.71 12.27
N VAL A 103 23.48 0.58 12.15
CA VAL A 103 23.78 1.61 13.18
C VAL A 103 23.09 1.31 14.52
N LEU A 104 21.96 0.61 14.48
CA LEU A 104 21.22 0.15 15.66
C LEU A 104 21.69 -1.24 16.15
N HIS A 105 22.83 -1.75 15.65
CA HIS A 105 23.34 -3.10 15.90
C HIS A 105 22.40 -4.23 15.42
N LEU A 106 21.51 -3.92 14.48
CA LEU A 106 20.58 -4.86 13.86
C LEU A 106 21.16 -5.34 12.52
N THR A 107 21.96 -6.41 12.55
CA THR A 107 22.79 -6.84 11.40
C THR A 107 22.31 -8.08 10.66
N ASN A 108 21.25 -8.75 11.13
CA ASN A 108 20.75 -9.98 10.49
C ASN A 108 19.94 -9.67 9.21
N VAL A 109 20.64 -9.50 8.10
CA VAL A 109 20.05 -9.14 6.79
C VAL A 109 19.04 -10.17 6.30
N SER A 110 19.30 -11.47 6.52
CA SER A 110 18.38 -12.54 6.08
C SER A 110 17.02 -12.43 6.77
N LEU A 111 17.05 -12.19 8.08
CA LEU A 111 15.85 -12.01 8.89
C LEU A 111 15.08 -10.76 8.44
N PHE A 112 15.75 -9.63 8.17
CA PHE A 112 15.08 -8.43 7.66
C PHE A 112 14.49 -8.62 6.26
N ALA A 113 15.15 -9.37 5.39
CA ALA A 113 14.63 -9.68 4.06
C ALA A 113 13.34 -10.51 4.15
N GLU A 114 13.29 -11.50 5.04
CA GLU A 114 12.09 -12.31 5.30
C GLU A 114 10.92 -11.47 5.79
N TYR A 115 11.11 -10.64 6.83
CA TYR A 115 10.04 -9.77 7.35
C TYR A 115 9.61 -8.69 6.34
N THR A 116 10.53 -8.21 5.51
CA THR A 116 10.21 -7.27 4.41
C THR A 116 9.31 -7.98 3.38
N ALA A 117 9.63 -9.22 3.00
CA ALA A 117 8.80 -10.00 2.08
C ALA A 117 7.40 -10.26 2.64
N VAL A 118 7.30 -10.63 3.93
CA VAL A 118 6.00 -10.79 4.61
C VAL A 118 5.20 -9.49 4.59
N THR A 119 5.85 -8.35 4.85
CA THR A 119 5.19 -7.04 4.85
C THR A 119 4.70 -6.65 3.46
N ILE A 120 5.46 -6.94 2.40
CA ILE A 120 5.03 -6.74 1.00
C ILE A 120 3.79 -7.58 0.71
N ILE A 121 3.77 -8.85 1.13
CA ILE A 121 2.61 -9.74 0.91
C ILE A 121 1.38 -9.21 1.64
N VAL A 122 1.51 -8.84 2.92
CA VAL A 122 0.40 -8.27 3.71
C VAL A 122 -0.12 -7.00 3.07
N PHE A 123 0.77 -6.08 2.66
CA PHE A 123 0.39 -4.84 1.99
C PHE A 123 -0.31 -5.10 0.66
N ALA A 124 0.20 -6.04 -0.16
CA ALA A 124 -0.41 -6.40 -1.43
C ALA A 124 -1.81 -7.00 -1.26
N VAL A 125 -2.01 -7.85 -0.24
CA VAL A 125 -3.34 -8.41 0.10
C VAL A 125 -4.29 -7.30 0.53
N LEU A 126 -3.88 -6.41 1.43
CA LEU A 126 -4.71 -5.28 1.85
C LEU A 126 -5.07 -4.38 0.67
N TYR A 127 -4.08 -4.05 -0.18
CA TYR A 127 -4.28 -3.26 -1.38
C TYR A 127 -5.28 -3.92 -2.34
N ALA A 128 -5.16 -5.23 -2.56
CA ALA A 128 -6.09 -5.99 -3.39
C ALA A 128 -7.52 -6.02 -2.81
N ILE A 129 -7.67 -6.14 -1.49
CA ILE A 129 -8.99 -6.06 -0.84
C ILE A 129 -9.63 -4.69 -1.07
N VAL A 130 -8.88 -3.62 -0.80
CA VAL A 130 -9.36 -2.24 -1.00
C VAL A 130 -9.72 -1.99 -2.46
N TYR A 131 -8.90 -2.45 -3.39
CA TYR A 131 -9.20 -2.40 -4.81
C TYR A 131 -10.53 -3.09 -5.14
N ASN A 132 -10.72 -4.35 -4.70
CA ASN A 132 -11.94 -5.09 -5.01
C ASN A 132 -13.19 -4.45 -4.41
N LEU A 133 -13.09 -3.87 -3.21
CA LEU A 133 -14.20 -3.16 -2.57
C LEU A 133 -14.56 -1.89 -3.35
N THR A 134 -13.57 -1.10 -3.75
CA THR A 134 -13.77 0.20 -4.41
C THR A 134 -14.11 0.06 -5.89
N ALA A 135 -13.62 -0.98 -6.56
CA ALA A 135 -14.01 -1.31 -7.93
C ALA A 135 -15.51 -1.63 -8.05
N ARG A 136 -16.13 -2.23 -7.03
CA ARG A 136 -17.59 -2.42 -6.99
C ARG A 136 -18.34 -1.09 -7.03
N THR A 137 -17.86 -0.09 -6.29
CA THR A 137 -18.41 1.27 -6.32
C THR A 137 -18.28 1.89 -7.70
N TYR A 138 -17.10 1.80 -8.33
CA TYR A 138 -16.89 2.26 -9.70
C TYR A 138 -17.89 1.62 -10.67
N TYR A 139 -18.03 0.28 -10.65
CA TYR A 139 -18.94 -0.42 -11.56
C TYR A 139 -20.40 0.00 -11.33
N SER A 140 -20.81 0.22 -10.09
CA SER A 140 -22.16 0.69 -9.76
C SER A 140 -22.45 2.13 -10.21
N ILE A 141 -21.43 2.98 -10.41
CA ILE A 141 -21.61 4.35 -10.91
C ILE A 141 -21.72 4.35 -12.43
N VAL A 142 -20.91 3.51 -13.10
CA VAL A 142 -20.85 3.46 -14.57
C VAL A 142 -22.02 2.68 -15.18
N SER A 143 -22.44 1.57 -14.57
CA SER A 143 -23.61 0.78 -15.03
C SER A 143 -24.92 1.44 -14.64
#